data_AF-A0A1C5W5U6-F1
#
_entry.id   AF-A0A1C5W5U6-F1
#
_cell.length_a   1.000
_cell.length_b   1.000
_cell.length_c   1.000
_cell.angle_alpha   90.00
_cell.angle_beta   90.00
_cell.angle_gamma   90.00
#
_symmetry.space_group_name_H-M   'P 1'
#
loop_
_entity.id
_entity.type
_entity.pdbx_description
1 polymer ?
#
loop_
_entity_poly.entity_id
_entity_poly.type
_entity_poly.pdbx_seq_one_letter_code
_entity_poly.pdbx_strand_id
1 'polypeptide(L)'
;MRRDMQRRESMPPPMPVRRNPAVVRRLRSVRDLLRQGSPLPKQDVGPELREFARRRFPDISDDVIRRNWLEITNCMDYAVEQQRTASPYQMVMELEPDGTISLSMKTLGCAG
;
A
#
# COMPACT_ATOMS: atom_id res chain seq x y z
N MET A 1 0.95 -33.94 -34.73
CA MET A 1 2.00 -33.66 -33.71
C MET A 1 1.54 -32.47 -32.87
N ARG A 2 1.23 -32.69 -31.59
CA ARG A 2 0.70 -31.67 -30.68
C ARG A 2 1.87 -30.87 -30.10
N ARG A 3 1.86 -29.54 -30.26
CA ARG A 3 2.86 -28.66 -29.64
C ARG A 3 2.38 -28.34 -28.22
N ASP A 4 2.85 -29.13 -27.27
CA ASP A 4 2.71 -28.81 -25.85
C ASP A 4 3.63 -27.61 -25.54
N MET A 5 3.06 -26.41 -25.67
CA MET A 5 3.69 -25.17 -25.24
C MET A 5 3.61 -25.13 -23.71
N GLN A 6 4.58 -25.75 -23.06
CA GLN A 6 4.77 -25.62 -21.62
C GLN A 6 4.94 -24.13 -21.30
N ARG A 7 3.89 -23.52 -20.74
CA ARG A 7 4.01 -22.28 -19.95
C ARG A 7 4.97 -22.59 -18.82
N ARG A 8 6.27 -22.34 -19.03
CA ARG A 8 7.16 -22.07 -17.91
C ARG A 8 6.63 -20.80 -17.27
N GLU A 9 6.02 -20.94 -16.10
CA GLU A 9 5.80 -19.83 -15.20
C GLU A 9 7.18 -19.21 -14.96
N SER A 10 7.46 -18.10 -15.64
CA SER A 10 8.64 -17.30 -15.39
C SER A 10 8.48 -16.72 -14.00
N MET A 11 9.05 -17.40 -12.99
CA MET A 11 9.28 -16.78 -11.69
C MET A 11 10.02 -15.47 -11.95
N PRO A 12 9.45 -14.31 -11.58
CA PRO A 12 10.17 -13.06 -11.72
C PRO A 12 11.47 -13.17 -10.90
N PRO A 13 12.61 -12.70 -11.44
CA PRO A 13 13.86 -12.72 -10.69
C PRO A 13 13.66 -11.98 -9.36
N PRO A 14 14.28 -12.44 -8.26
CA PRO A 14 14.19 -11.74 -6.98
C PRO A 14 14.83 -10.36 -7.17
N MET A 15 13.98 -9.35 -7.35
CA MET A 15 14.40 -7.96 -7.41
C MET A 15 15.10 -7.66 -6.08
N PRO A 16 16.33 -7.11 -6.07
CA PRO A 16 16.95 -6.68 -4.84
C PRO A 16 16.07 -5.58 -4.24
N VAL A 17 15.33 -5.93 -3.18
CA VAL A 17 14.52 -4.96 -2.44
C VAL A 17 15.51 -3.96 -1.86
N ARG A 18 15.56 -2.75 -2.42
CA ARG A 18 16.39 -1.67 -1.92
C ARG A 18 15.86 -1.30 -0.52
N ARG A 19 16.46 -1.90 0.52
CA ARG A 19 16.03 -1.68 1.90
C ARG A 19 16.43 -0.28 2.33
N ASN A 20 15.45 0.59 2.55
CA ASN A 20 15.68 1.89 3.17
C ASN A 20 16.16 1.67 4.64
N PRO A 21 17.39 2.10 5.01
CA PRO A 21 17.92 1.87 6.36
C PRO A 21 17.06 2.48 7.48
N ALA A 22 16.39 3.60 7.20
CA ALA A 22 15.48 4.24 8.15
C ALA A 22 14.24 3.37 8.42
N VAL A 23 13.69 2.74 7.37
CA VAL A 23 12.58 1.79 7.47
C VAL A 23 13.00 0.57 8.29
N VAL A 24 14.19 0.02 8.02
CA VAL A 24 14.70 -1.14 8.79
C VAL A 24 14.88 -0.79 10.26
N ARG A 25 15.43 0.39 10.58
CA ARG A 25 15.57 0.87 11.97
C ARG A 25 14.21 1.00 12.64
N ARG A 26 13.23 1.64 11.97
CA ARG A 26 11.87 1.80 12.49
C ARG A 26 11.21 0.44 12.77
N LEU A 27 11.34 -0.51 11.86
CA LEU A 27 10.80 -1.87 12.03
C LEU A 27 11.43 -2.61 13.22
N ARG A 28 12.75 -2.45 13.43
CA ARG A 28 13.41 -3.01 14.61
C ARG A 28 12.88 -2.40 15.90
N SER A 29 12.75 -1.07 15.96
CA SER A 29 12.19 -0.38 17.14
C SER A 29 10.76 -0.83 17.45
N VAL A 30 9.90 -0.94 16.42
CA VAL A 30 8.52 -1.45 16.57
C VAL A 30 8.51 -2.89 17.08
N ARG A 31 9.37 -3.76 16.52
CA ARG A 31 9.49 -5.16 16.98
C ARG A 31 9.92 -5.24 18.44
N ASP A 32 10.86 -4.39 18.85
CA ASP A 32 11.38 -4.42 20.22
C ASP A 32 10.32 -3.90 21.22
N LEU A 33 9.50 -2.90 20.84
CA LEU A 33 8.33 -2.47 21.62
C LEU A 33 7.29 -3.58 21.78
N LEU A 34 6.97 -4.29 20.69
CA LEU A 34 6.05 -5.44 20.73
C LEU A 34 6.55 -6.54 21.66
N ARG A 35 7.86 -6.84 21.62
CA ARG A 35 8.49 -7.82 22.51
C ARG A 35 8.39 -7.42 23.99
N GLN A 36 8.36 -6.13 24.27
CA GLN A 36 8.27 -5.58 25.62
C GLN A 36 6.82 -5.43 26.11
N GLY A 37 5.82 -5.74 25.27
CA GLY A 37 4.42 -5.46 25.56
C GLY A 37 4.10 -3.96 25.62
N SER A 38 5.04 -3.12 25.17
CA SER A 38 4.88 -1.66 25.17
C SER A 38 3.84 -1.26 24.12
N PRO A 39 2.98 -0.26 24.42
CA PRO A 39 2.09 0.30 23.42
C PRO A 39 2.88 0.78 22.21
N LEU A 40 2.44 0.40 21.01
CA LEU A 40 2.99 0.98 19.81
C LEU A 40 2.67 2.48 19.79
N PRO A 41 3.60 3.33 19.30
CA PRO A 41 3.33 4.75 19.16
C PRO A 41 2.05 4.93 18.32
N LYS A 42 1.11 5.71 18.86
CA LYS A 42 -0.10 6.07 18.12
C LYS A 42 0.34 6.72 16.83
N GLN A 43 -0.12 6.17 15.72
CA GLN A 43 0.10 6.71 14.39
C GLN A 43 -0.61 8.06 14.33
N ASP A 44 0.16 9.13 14.23
CA ASP A 44 -0.42 10.44 14.05
C ASP A 44 -0.95 10.57 12.61
N VAL A 45 -2.17 11.09 12.48
CA VAL A 45 -2.77 11.30 11.16
C VAL A 45 -2.28 12.66 10.67
N GLY A 46 -1.12 12.62 10.03
CA GLY A 46 -0.50 13.79 9.41
C GLY A 46 -1.40 14.43 8.33
N PRO A 47 -1.19 15.72 8.02
CA PRO A 47 -2.01 16.46 7.06
C PRO A 47 -2.01 15.81 5.66
N GLU A 48 -0.87 15.29 5.23
CA GLU A 48 -0.71 14.61 3.92
C GLU A 48 -1.58 13.35 3.83
N LEU A 49 -1.51 12.46 4.83
CA LEU A 49 -2.31 11.23 4.87
C LEU A 49 -3.82 11.54 4.86
N ARG A 50 -4.21 12.58 5.59
CA ARG A 50 -5.59 13.05 5.69
C ARG A 50 -6.08 13.61 4.35
N GLU A 51 -5.29 14.45 3.72
CA GLU A 51 -5.62 15.03 2.42
C GLU A 51 -5.74 13.93 1.36
N PHE A 52 -4.79 13.00 1.33
CA PHE A 52 -4.80 11.87 0.39
C PHE A 52 -6.06 11.00 0.55
N ALA A 53 -6.41 10.64 1.80
CA ALA A 53 -7.62 9.85 2.07
C ALA A 53 -8.90 10.59 1.63
N ARG A 54 -8.99 11.89 1.94
CA ARG A 54 -10.18 12.70 1.64
C ARG A 54 -10.36 13.03 0.17
N ARG A 55 -9.30 13.00 -0.65
CA ARG A 55 -9.43 13.06 -2.12
C ARG A 55 -10.29 11.92 -2.66
N ARG A 56 -10.25 10.74 -2.02
CA ARG A 56 -11.00 9.55 -2.45
C ARG A 56 -12.29 9.33 -1.66
N PHE A 57 -12.29 9.69 -0.38
CA PHE A 57 -13.41 9.53 0.55
C PHE A 57 -13.63 10.84 1.31
N PRO A 58 -14.35 11.83 0.74
CA PRO A 58 -14.43 13.19 1.28
C PRO A 58 -14.87 13.27 2.75
N ASP A 59 -15.80 12.40 3.14
CA ASP A 59 -16.42 12.40 4.47
C ASP A 59 -15.76 11.41 5.46
N ILE A 60 -14.61 10.83 5.11
CA ILE A 60 -13.92 9.86 5.98
C ILE A 60 -13.42 10.53 7.26
N SER A 61 -13.72 9.93 8.41
CA SER A 61 -13.31 10.47 9.71
C SER A 61 -11.84 10.20 10.00
N ASP A 62 -11.22 11.04 10.84
CA ASP A 62 -9.83 10.86 11.27
C ASP A 62 -9.62 9.52 12.00
N ASP A 63 -10.64 8.99 12.68
CA ASP A 63 -10.58 7.69 13.34
C ASP A 63 -10.56 6.53 12.35
N VAL A 64 -11.24 6.65 11.21
CA VAL A 64 -11.17 5.66 10.13
C VAL A 64 -9.81 5.78 9.41
N ILE A 65 -9.33 7.01 9.16
CA ILE A 65 -7.99 7.22 8.58
C ILE A 65 -6.91 6.61 9.48
N ARG A 66 -7.00 6.83 10.81
CA ARG A 66 -6.03 6.29 11.76
C ARG A 66 -6.04 4.76 11.81
N ARG A 67 -7.22 4.14 11.71
CA ARG A 67 -7.37 2.68 11.67
C ARG A 67 -6.76 2.07 10.41
N ASN A 68 -6.91 2.73 9.27
CA ASN A 68 -6.45 2.27 7.96
C ASN A 68 -5.16 2.96 7.50
N TRP A 69 -4.34 3.45 8.43
CA TRP A 69 -3.17 4.27 8.13
C TRP A 69 -2.20 3.55 7.18
N LEU A 70 -2.08 2.23 7.31
CA LEU A 70 -1.14 1.41 6.56
C LEU A 70 -1.59 1.27 5.11
N GLU A 71 -2.86 1.00 4.90
CA GLU A 71 -3.48 0.84 3.59
C GLU A 71 -3.40 2.15 2.80
N ILE A 72 -3.71 3.26 3.46
CA ILE A 72 -3.65 4.60 2.86
C ILE A 72 -2.19 4.96 2.52
N THR A 73 -1.25 4.72 3.43
CA THR A 73 0.18 4.99 3.19
C THR A 73 0.71 4.14 2.04
N ASN A 74 0.38 2.84 2.02
CA ASN A 74 0.78 1.95 0.94
C ASN A 74 0.23 2.43 -0.41
N CYS A 75 -1.04 2.81 -0.47
CA CYS A 75 -1.64 3.33 -1.70
C CYS A 75 -0.94 4.61 -2.18
N MET A 76 -0.55 5.49 -1.26
CA MET A 76 0.18 6.72 -1.57
C MET A 76 1.58 6.43 -2.13
N ASP A 77 2.34 5.52 -1.51
CA ASP A 77 3.66 5.09 -1.99
C ASP A 77 3.58 4.45 -3.38
N TYR A 78 2.58 3.60 -3.61
CA TYR A 78 2.33 3.00 -4.93
C TYR A 78 1.93 4.04 -5.97
N ALA A 79 1.12 5.04 -5.61
CA ALA A 79 0.74 6.10 -6.54
C ALA A 79 1.97 6.87 -7.07
N VAL A 80 2.93 7.19 -6.19
CA VAL A 80 4.19 7.85 -6.57
C VAL A 80 5.02 6.96 -7.50
N GLU A 81 5.18 5.68 -7.17
CA GLU A 81 5.94 4.74 -8.01
C GLU A 81 5.27 4.49 -9.37
N GLN A 82 3.94 4.35 -9.40
CA GLN A 82 3.14 4.15 -10.61
C GLN A 82 3.23 5.35 -11.54
N GLN A 83 3.22 6.57 -10.99
CA GLN A 83 3.42 7.80 -11.76
C GLN A 83 4.85 7.87 -12.32
N ARG A 84 5.87 7.51 -11.52
CA ARG A 84 7.27 7.49 -11.95
C ARG A 84 7.54 6.50 -13.09
N THR A 85 6.84 5.37 -13.09
CA THR A 85 7.05 4.26 -14.03
C THR A 85 6.07 4.24 -15.20
N ALA A 86 5.14 5.20 -15.27
CA ALA A 86 4.01 5.19 -16.22
C ALA A 86 3.29 3.83 -16.22
N SER A 87 3.04 3.29 -15.03
CA SER A 87 2.44 1.97 -14.85
C SER A 87 1.04 1.91 -15.50
N PRO A 88 0.72 0.85 -16.27
CA PRO A 88 -0.63 0.62 -16.79
C PRO A 88 -1.60 0.14 -15.71
N TYR A 89 -1.12 -0.05 -14.48
CA TYR A 89 -1.90 -0.43 -13.32
C TYR A 89 -1.92 0.68 -12.28
N GLN A 90 -3.06 0.81 -11.62
CA GLN A 90 -3.31 1.73 -10.52
C GLN A 90 -3.70 0.97 -9.26
N MET A 91 -3.10 1.33 -8.12
CA MET A 91 -3.57 0.87 -6.81
C MET A 91 -4.77 1.72 -6.40
N VAL A 92 -5.87 1.07 -6.04
CA VAL A 92 -7.14 1.70 -5.72
C VAL A 92 -7.59 1.28 -4.33
N MET A 93 -8.07 2.26 -3.58
CA MET A 93 -8.75 2.05 -2.29
C MET A 93 -10.26 1.93 -2.48
N GLU A 94 -10.86 1.00 -1.74
CA GLU A 94 -12.30 0.88 -1.55
C GLU A 94 -12.61 0.90 -0.05
N LEU A 95 -13.61 1.66 0.36
CA LEU A 95 -14.02 1.79 1.75
C LEU A 95 -15.22 0.87 1.98
N GLU A 96 -15.05 -0.11 2.85
CA GLU A 96 -16.06 -1.08 3.23
C GLU A 96 -17.04 -0.48 4.26
N PRO A 97 -18.28 -1.01 4.38
CA PRO A 97 -19.27 -0.49 5.32
C PRO A 97 -18.85 -0.55 6.80
N ASP A 98 -17.94 -1.45 7.17
CA ASP A 98 -17.39 -1.58 8.53
C ASP A 98 -16.28 -0.55 8.83
N GLY A 99 -15.90 0.26 7.83
CA GLY A 99 -14.82 1.24 7.93
C GLY A 99 -13.44 0.68 7.62
N THR A 100 -13.33 -0.55 7.10
CA THR A 100 -12.07 -1.11 6.58
C THR A 100 -11.79 -0.56 5.18
N ILE A 101 -10.52 -0.29 4.87
CA ILE A 101 -10.09 0.05 3.51
C ILE A 101 -9.44 -1.18 2.88
N SER A 102 -9.97 -1.61 1.74
CA SER A 102 -9.38 -2.66 0.91
C SER A 102 -8.53 -2.04 -0.21
N LEU A 103 -7.42 -2.70 -0.55
CA LEU A 103 -6.53 -2.31 -1.65
C LEU A 103 -6.66 -3.30 -2.80
N SER A 104 -6.88 -2.78 -4.00
CA SER A 104 -6.89 -3.58 -5.23
C SER A 104 -6.04 -2.94 -6.32
N MET A 105 -5.49 -3.77 -7.20
CA MET A 105 -4.83 -3.32 -8.42
C MET A 105 -5.81 -3.36 -9.58
N LYS A 106 -5.97 -2.23 -10.27
CA LYS A 106 -6.82 -2.11 -11.46
C LYS A 106 -5.99 -1.73 -12.66
N THR A 107 -6.28 -2.31 -13.82
CA THR A 107 -5.72 -1.85 -15.08
C THR A 107 -6.38 -0.54 -15.48
N LEU A 108 -5.58 0.45 -15.84
CA LEU A 108 -6.04 1.63 -16.56
C LEU A 108 -6.39 1.15 -17.97
N GLY A 109 -7.64 0.71 -18.16
CA GLY A 109 -8.09 0.27 -19.47
C GLY A 109 -7.86 1.38 -20.50
N CYS A 110 -7.28 1.03 -21.64
CA CYS A 110 -7.45 1.84 -22.85
C CYS A 110 -8.95 2.03 -23.03
N ALA A 111 -9.44 3.27 -22.83
CA ALA A 111 -10.68 3.67 -23.45
C ALA A 111 -10.46 3.48 -24.96
N GLY A 112 -11.24 2.57 -25.55
CA GLY A 112 -11.21 2.30 -26.99
C GLY A 112 -11.60 3.51 -27.82
#